data_AF-A0A929XKJ4-F1
#
_entry.id   AF-A0A929XKJ4-F1
#
_cell.length_a   1.000
_cell.length_b   1.000
_cell.length_c   1.000
_cell.angle_alpha   90.00
_cell.angle_beta   90.00
_cell.angle_gamma   90.00
#
_symmetry.space_group_name_H-M   'P 1'
#
loop_
_entity.id
_entity.type
_entity.pdbx_description
1 polymer ?
#
loop_
_entity_poly.entity_id
_entity_poly.type
_entity_poly.pdbx_seq_one_letter_code
_entity_poly.pdbx_strand_id
1 'polypeptide(L)' 'WEVFLVQSLGFSPDEVHAQAEVLEHASSPELINRLVDFLDDPTHCPHGEIIPTIHES' A
#
# COMPACT_ATOMS: atom_id res chain seq x y z
N TRP A 1 0.04 -0.91 1.34
CA TRP A 1 -0.86 0.21 1.75
C TRP A 1 -0.19 1.57 1.89
N GLU A 2 1.14 1.65 2.01
CA GLU A 2 1.88 2.90 2.22
C GLU A 2 1.58 4.02 1.20
N VAL A 3 1.50 3.67 -0.09
CA VAL A 3 1.21 4.63 -1.19
C VAL A 3 -0.11 5.38 -0.95
N PHE A 4 -1.17 4.66 -0.61
CA PHE A 4 -2.48 5.27 -0.34
C PHE A 4 -2.44 6.21 0.86
N LEU A 5 -1.85 5.77 1.97
CA LEU A 5 -1.79 6.55 3.20
C LEU A 5 -0.98 7.84 3.02
N VAL A 6 0.14 7.79 2.30
CA VAL A 6 0.94 8.98 2.00
C VAL A 6 0.20 9.91 1.03
N GLN A 7 -0.26 9.39 -0.12
CA GLN A 7 -0.82 10.24 -1.18
C GLN A 7 -2.22 10.76 -0.86
N SER A 8 -3.08 9.95 -0.24
CA SER A 8 -4.50 10.28 -0.03
C SER A 8 -4.77 10.88 1.34
N LEU A 9 -4.00 10.48 2.36
CA LEU A 9 -4.23 10.89 3.75
C LEU A 9 -3.11 11.77 4.33
N GLY A 10 -2.02 11.98 3.59
CA GLY A 10 -0.95 12.90 3.98
C GLY A 10 -0.04 12.39 5.09
N PHE A 11 0.09 11.07 5.26
CA PHE A 11 1.06 10.50 6.19
C PHE A 11 2.49 10.80 5.77
N SER A 12 3.39 10.92 6.75
CA SER A 12 4.83 10.94 6.48
C SER A 12 5.29 9.56 6.01
N PRO A 13 6.13 9.46 4.96
CA PRO A 13 6.77 8.20 4.58
C PRO A 13 7.47 7.51 5.76
N ASP A 14 8.18 8.28 6.59
CA ASP A 14 8.97 7.74 7.70
C ASP A 14 8.13 7.03 8.79
N GLU A 15 6.83 7.31 8.88
CA GLU A 15 5.94 6.83 9.95
C GLU A 15 4.79 5.95 9.43
N VAL A 16 4.64 5.82 8.10
CA VAL A 16 3.48 5.17 7.49
C VAL A 16 3.49 3.65 7.63
N HIS A 17 4.68 3.06 7.80
CA HIS A 17 4.89 1.61 7.75
C HIS A 17 4.01 0.84 8.75
N ALA A 18 4.01 1.25 10.03
CA ALA A 18 3.24 0.56 11.06
C ALA A 18 1.72 0.61 10.80
N GLN A 19 1.22 1.67 10.17
CA GLN A 19 -0.20 1.77 9.81
C GLN A 19 -0.52 0.90 8.59
N ALA A 20 0.38 0.89 7.60
CA ALA A 20 0.25 0.06 6.42
C ALA A 20 0.26 -1.43 6.79
N GLU A 21 1.15 -1.87 7.69
CA GLU A 21 1.23 -3.25 8.17
C GLU A 21 -0.09 -3.72 8.81
N VAL A 22 -0.70 -2.88 9.65
CA VAL A 22 -2.01 -3.20 10.27
C VAL A 22 -3.09 -3.36 9.20
N LEU A 23 -3.14 -2.45 8.22
CA LEU A 23 -4.12 -2.53 7.15
C LEU A 23 -3.89 -3.73 6.24
N GLU A 24 -2.64 -4.11 5.99
CA GLU A 24 -2.28 -5.29 5.20
C GLU A 24 -2.83 -6.56 5.83
N HIS A 25 -2.64 -6.75 7.14
CA HIS A 25 -3.18 -7.90 7.86
C HIS A 25 -4.71 -7.90 7.97
N ALA A 26 -5.35 -6.74 7.93
CA ALA A 26 -6.80 -6.60 8.03
C ALA A 26 -7.54 -6.60 6.69
N SER A 27 -6.81 -6.59 5.56
CA SER A 27 -7.38 -6.44 4.23
C SER A 27 -7.67 -7.78 3.55
N SER A 28 -8.82 -7.87 2.91
CA SER A 28 -9.12 -8.99 2.01
C SER A 28 -8.44 -8.81 0.64
N PRO A 29 -8.20 -9.90 -0.12
CA PRO A 29 -7.66 -9.80 -1.48
C PRO A 29 -8.51 -8.92 -2.41
N GLU A 30 -9.83 -8.94 -2.27
CA GLU A 30 -10.73 -8.07 -3.06
C GLU A 30 -10.47 -6.59 -2.76
N LEU A 31 -10.28 -6.23 -1.49
CA LEU A 31 -9.98 -4.85 -1.10
C LEU A 31 -8.62 -4.41 -1.65
N ILE A 32 -7.60 -5.28 -1.55
CA ILE A 32 -6.28 -4.99 -2.11
C ILE A 32 -6.35 -4.76 -3.62
N ASN A 33 -7.06 -5.62 -4.37
CA ASN A 33 -7.20 -5.45 -5.82
C ASN A 33 -7.84 -4.11 -6.19
N ARG A 34 -8.93 -3.73 -5.50
CA ARG A 34 -9.57 -2.42 -5.71
C ARG A 34 -8.67 -1.26 -5.34
N LEU A 35 -7.81 -1.43 -4.33
CA LEU A 35 -6.84 -0.42 -3.94
C LEU A 35 -5.74 -0.24 -5.01
N VAL A 36 -5.25 -1.34 -5.58
CA VAL A 36 -4.28 -1.32 -6.69
C VAL A 36 -4.88 -0.57 -7.89
N ASP A 37 -6.13 -0.89 -8.27
CA ASP A 37 -6.83 -0.20 -9.35
C ASP A 37 -7.03 1.30 -9.04
N PHE A 38 -7.40 1.63 -7.80
CA PHE A 38 -7.59 3.02 -7.36
C PHE A 38 -6.31 3.85 -7.45
N LEU A 39 -5.15 3.23 -7.23
CA LEU A 39 -3.84 3.87 -7.24
C LEU A 39 -3.16 3.88 -8.63
N ASP A 40 -3.85 3.43 -9.68
CA ASP A 40 -3.33 3.34 -11.05
C ASP A 40 -2.08 2.43 -11.17
N ASP A 41 -2.17 1.22 -10.60
CA ASP A 41 -1.15 0.16 -10.64
C ASP A 41 0.26 0.63 -10.17
N PRO A 42 0.40 1.04 -8.90
CA PRO A 42 1.67 1.54 -8.40
C PRO A 42 2.70 0.42 -8.32
N THR A 43 3.90 0.68 -8.84
CA THR A 43 5.01 -0.30 -8.86
C THR A 43 6.01 -0.13 -7.72
N HIS A 44 6.02 1.04 -7.07
CA HIS A 44 6.97 1.37 -6.01
C HIS A 44 6.27 2.01 -4.81
N CYS A 45 6.75 1.71 -3.61
CA CYS A 45 6.29 2.34 -2.37
C CYS A 45 6.91 3.74 -2.21
N PRO A 46 6.45 4.56 -1.24
CA PRO A 46 7.00 5.89 -0.98
C PRO A 46 8.51 5.92 -0.66
N HIS A 47 9.08 4.78 -0.24
CA HIS A 47 10.50 4.62 0.03
C HIS A 47 11.33 4.21 -1.20
N GLY A 48 10.68 3.96 -2.34
CA GLY A 48 11.33 3.55 -3.59
C GLY A 48 11.57 2.04 -3.71
N GLU A 49 11.04 1.22 -2.79
CA GLU A 49 11.07 -0.23 -2.91
C GLU A 49 9.97 -0.72 -3.85
N ILE A 50 10.22 -1.83 -4.55
CA ILE A 50 9.23 -2.44 -5.45
C ILE A 50 8.08 -2.99 -4.62
N ILE A 51 6.85 -2.66 -4.99
CA ILE A 51 5.65 -3.23 -4.36
C ILE A 51 5.55 -4.70 -4.81
N PRO A 52 5.55 -5.67 -3.87
CA PRO A 52 5.41 -7.06 -4.24
C PRO A 52 4.06 -7.29 -4.91
N THR A 53 4.09 -7.98 -6.05
CA THR A 53 2.84 -8.40 -6.70
C THR A 53 2.20 -9.48 -5.84
N ILE A 54 0.86 -9.40 -5.72
CA ILE A 54 -0.03 -10.26 -4.92
C ILE A 54 0.04 -11.78 -5.20
N HIS A 55 1.02 -12.27 -5.97
CA HIS A 55 1.25 -13.69 -6.25
C HIS A 55 2.40 -14.33 -5.48
N GLU A 56 3.15 -13.57 -4.67
CA GLU A 56 4.19 -14.14 -3.81
C GLU A 56 3.97 -13.72 -2.35
N SER A 57 3.07 -14.42 -1.65
CA SER A 57 2.93 -14.40 -0.18
C SER A 57 2.22 -15.67 0.28
#